data_AF-A0ABD2RV56-F1
#
_entry.id   AF-A0ABD2RV56-F1
#
_cell.length_a   1.000
_cell.length_b   1.000
_cell.length_c   1.000
_cell.angle_alpha   90.00
_cell.angle_beta   90.00
_cell.angle_gamma   90.00
#
_symmetry.space_group_name_H-M   'P 1'
#
loop_
_entity.id
_entity.type
_entity.pdbx_description
1 polymer ?
#
loop_
_entity_poly.entity_id
_entity_poly.type
_entity_poly.pdbx_seq_one_letter_code
_entity_poly.pdbx_strand_id
1 'polypeptide(L)'
;MGTVIDSHFLGLTAIVTVVYQLIFFIITALLKFDKVTDFAGGTNFIVLALLTLILKGSWSFRQVVLSVFVVIWGLRLGLFLLMRILQWGEDRRFDDKRDNLGKLAIFWLFQAIWVWTVSLPVTVVNASDHQPSLQTVDIIGWIMWSIGILVEITADQQKLTFKNSPENRGKWCNVGLWKYSRHPNYFGEIFLWWGIFVASTPVLEGAEWLVVLGPVFLTLLLLFVSGIPLLEESADKKYGNVAEYIIYKDTTSPLILLPPGLYGKLPSWYKTIFLFEFPLYSRNLSQ
;
A
#
# COMPACT_ATOMS: atom_id res chain seq x y z
N MET A 1 13.58 11.74 29.03
CA MET A 1 12.16 11.34 28.89
C MET A 1 12.11 9.83 28.85
N GLY A 2 11.30 9.22 29.71
CA GLY A 2 11.37 7.79 30.01
C GLY A 2 11.12 6.88 28.81
N THR A 3 11.90 5.80 28.72
CA THR A 3 11.62 4.63 27.89
C THR A 3 10.27 4.06 28.30
N VAL A 4 9.20 4.39 27.57
CA VAL A 4 7.83 4.01 27.96
C VAL A 4 7.67 2.49 28.03
N ILE A 5 8.34 1.74 27.13
CA ILE A 5 8.43 0.27 27.15
C ILE A 5 9.79 -0.20 26.60
N ASP A 6 10.26 0.40 25.50
CA ASP A 6 11.55 0.12 24.87
C ASP A 6 12.11 1.38 24.17
N SER A 7 13.42 1.41 23.93
CA SER A 7 14.12 2.59 23.37
C SER A 7 13.74 2.91 21.93
N HIS A 8 13.26 1.92 21.17
CA HIS A 8 12.94 2.04 19.75
C HIS A 8 11.43 2.17 19.49
N PHE A 9 10.62 2.22 20.54
CA PHE A 9 9.15 2.17 20.52
C PHE A 9 8.55 0.95 19.80
N LEU A 10 9.32 -0.11 19.55
CA LEU A 10 8.86 -1.29 18.80
C LEU A 10 7.82 -2.08 19.58
N GLY A 11 8.06 -2.34 20.86
CA GLY A 11 7.13 -3.03 21.74
C GLY A 11 5.88 -2.19 21.98
N LEU A 12 6.05 -0.89 22.20
CA LEU A 12 4.93 0.04 22.36
C LEU A 12 4.04 0.08 21.11
N THR A 13 4.62 0.29 19.93
CA THR A 13 3.86 0.35 18.68
C THR A 13 3.20 -0.98 18.36
N ALA A 14 3.84 -2.13 18.64
CA ALA A 14 3.22 -3.45 18.48
C ALA A 14 1.98 -3.61 19.37
N ILE A 15 2.07 -3.23 20.65
CA ILE A 15 0.93 -3.30 21.58
C ILE A 15 -0.21 -2.39 21.11
N VAL A 16 0.10 -1.15 20.74
CA VAL A 16 -0.89 -0.19 20.23
C VAL A 16 -1.56 -0.74 18.97
N THR A 17 -0.79 -1.28 18.02
CA THR A 17 -1.35 -1.89 16.81
C THR A 17 -2.24 -3.07 17.15
N VAL A 18 -1.81 -4.01 18.00
CA VAL A 18 -2.61 -5.19 18.36
C VAL A 18 -3.91 -4.79 19.04
N VAL A 19 -3.86 -3.89 20.03
CA VAL A 19 -5.06 -3.41 20.74
C VAL A 19 -6.00 -2.69 19.78
N TYR A 20 -5.48 -1.81 18.92
CA TYR A 20 -6.28 -1.08 17.94
C TYR A 20 -6.98 -2.03 16.95
N GLN A 21 -6.25 -2.99 16.40
CA GLN A 21 -6.79 -3.97 15.45
C GLN A 21 -7.80 -4.91 16.13
N LEU A 22 -7.57 -5.27 17.40
CA LEU A 22 -8.52 -6.09 18.17
C LEU A 22 -9.84 -5.35 18.43
N ILE A 23 -9.79 -4.05 18.75
CA ILE A 23 -11.00 -3.22 18.94
C ILE A 23 -11.84 -3.23 17.66
N PHE A 24 -11.22 -2.99 16.51
CA PHE A 24 -11.95 -2.99 15.24
C PHE A 24 -12.38 -4.40 14.79
N PHE A 25 -11.62 -5.44 15.10
CA PHE A 25 -12.06 -6.82 14.93
C PHE A 25 -13.35 -7.10 15.71
N ILE A 26 -13.42 -6.70 16.98
CA ILE A 26 -14.62 -6.86 17.82
C ILE A 26 -15.79 -6.08 17.22
N ILE A 27 -15.58 -4.83 16.81
CA ILE A 27 -16.60 -4.00 16.16
C ILE A 27 -17.11 -4.67 14.88
N THR A 28 -16.23 -5.15 14.01
CA THR A 28 -16.61 -5.81 12.76
C THR A 28 -17.30 -7.15 13.02
N ALA A 29 -16.85 -7.94 14.00
CA ALA A 29 -17.47 -9.22 14.35
C ALA A 29 -18.89 -9.05 14.93
N LEU A 30 -19.11 -8.02 15.77
CA LEU A 30 -20.40 -7.76 16.40
C LEU A 30 -21.39 -7.04 15.48
N LEU A 31 -20.92 -6.05 14.71
CA LEU A 31 -21.79 -5.21 13.87
C LEU A 31 -21.87 -5.68 12.42
N LYS A 32 -21.12 -6.72 12.03
CA LYS A 32 -20.96 -7.20 10.64
C LYS A 32 -20.64 -6.06 9.66
N PHE A 33 -19.86 -5.08 10.13
CA PHE A 33 -19.54 -3.87 9.40
C PHE A 33 -18.08 -3.95 8.93
N ASP A 34 -17.84 -4.47 7.72
CA ASP A 34 -16.47 -4.61 7.20
C ASP A 34 -15.93 -3.33 6.56
N LYS A 35 -16.81 -2.33 6.43
CA LYS A 35 -16.50 -0.99 5.88
C LYS A 35 -15.45 -0.23 6.71
N VAL A 36 -15.21 -0.65 7.95
CA VAL A 36 -14.18 -0.07 8.85
C VAL A 36 -12.81 -0.72 8.76
N THR A 37 -12.66 -1.84 8.04
CA THR A 37 -11.37 -2.58 7.97
C THR A 37 -10.26 -1.71 7.37
N ASP A 38 -10.53 -1.19 6.18
CA ASP A 38 -9.71 -0.25 5.43
C ASP A 38 -9.44 1.06 6.21
N PHE A 39 -10.46 1.58 6.92
CA PHE A 39 -10.31 2.75 7.79
C PHE A 39 -9.34 2.48 8.94
N ALA A 40 -9.52 1.34 9.63
CA ALA A 40 -8.71 0.93 10.76
C ALA A 40 -7.23 0.74 10.37
N GLY A 41 -6.96 0.24 9.16
CA GLY A 41 -5.61 0.18 8.62
C GLY A 41 -4.98 1.57 8.52
N GLY A 42 -5.59 2.46 7.73
CA GLY A 42 -5.04 3.80 7.46
C GLY A 42 -4.90 4.67 8.71
N THR A 43 -5.89 4.65 9.61
CA THR A 43 -5.82 5.43 10.86
C THR A 43 -4.80 4.90 11.85
N ASN A 44 -4.53 3.59 11.88
CA ASN A 44 -3.52 3.03 12.77
C ASN A 44 -2.12 3.52 12.38
N PHE A 45 -1.79 3.60 11.08
CA PHE A 45 -0.54 4.25 10.62
C PHE A 45 -0.40 5.70 11.12
N ILE A 46 -1.48 6.48 11.04
CA ILE A 46 -1.53 7.87 11.55
C ILE A 46 -1.25 7.88 13.05
N VAL A 47 -1.93 7.01 13.81
CA VAL A 47 -1.75 6.91 15.27
C VAL A 47 -0.29 6.57 15.59
N LEU A 48 0.32 5.57 14.94
CA LEU A 48 1.71 5.20 15.21
C LEU A 48 2.69 6.34 14.90
N ALA A 49 2.53 7.03 13.77
CA ALA A 49 3.39 8.15 13.39
C ALA A 49 3.30 9.31 14.40
N LEU A 50 2.08 9.73 14.76
CA LEU A 50 1.88 10.83 15.71
C LEU A 50 2.27 10.44 17.13
N LEU A 51 1.92 9.24 17.59
CA LEU A 51 2.23 8.76 18.93
C LEU A 51 3.74 8.73 19.17
N THR A 52 4.49 8.13 18.24
CA THR A 52 5.96 8.02 18.38
C THR A 52 6.64 9.39 18.35
N LEU A 53 6.18 10.30 17.47
CA LEU A 53 6.69 11.68 17.40
C LEU A 53 6.43 12.48 18.69
N ILE A 54 5.20 12.40 19.22
CA ILE A 54 4.78 13.11 20.43
C ILE A 54 5.51 12.57 21.66
N LEU A 55 5.59 11.23 21.80
CA LEU A 55 6.24 10.59 22.95
C LEU A 55 7.75 10.84 22.99
N LYS A 56 8.41 10.93 21.82
CA LYS A 56 9.83 11.27 21.79
C LYS A 56 10.09 12.66 22.36
N GLY A 57 9.21 13.62 22.07
CA GLY A 57 9.35 15.00 22.52
C GLY A 57 10.48 15.79 21.83
N SER A 58 11.17 15.20 20.85
CA SER A 58 12.16 15.86 19.99
C SER A 58 11.65 15.89 18.55
N TRP A 59 11.63 17.06 17.91
CA TRP A 59 11.00 17.24 16.60
C TRP A 59 12.03 17.68 15.57
N SER A 60 12.89 16.76 15.15
CA SER A 60 13.80 17.03 14.03
C SER A 60 13.03 17.19 12.71
N PHE A 61 13.63 17.90 11.76
CA PHE A 61 13.00 18.11 10.45
C PHE A 61 12.64 16.79 9.76
N ARG A 62 13.54 15.81 9.79
CA ARG A 62 13.33 14.48 9.21
C ARG A 62 12.13 13.75 9.84
N GLN A 63 12.05 13.74 11.17
CA GLN A 63 10.95 13.10 11.92
C GLN A 63 9.59 13.72 11.58
N VAL A 64 9.53 15.05 11.54
CA VAL A 64 8.30 15.78 11.20
C VAL A 64 7.88 15.49 9.77
N VAL A 65 8.81 15.57 8.80
CA VAL A 65 8.51 15.32 7.38
C VAL A 65 8.01 13.90 7.16
N LEU A 66 8.70 12.88 7.68
CA LEU A 66 8.27 11.49 7.50
C LEU A 66 6.95 11.17 8.21
N SER A 67 6.72 11.76 9.39
CA SER A 67 5.43 11.62 10.08
C SER A 67 4.30 12.28 9.28
N VAL A 68 4.53 13.49 8.73
CA VAL A 68 3.56 14.18 7.86
C VAL A 68 3.26 13.36 6.60
N PHE A 69 4.27 12.74 5.99
CA PHE A 69 4.08 11.86 4.84
C PHE A 69 3.16 10.67 5.17
N VAL A 70 3.39 9.99 6.30
CA VAL A 70 2.51 8.90 6.74
C VAL A 70 1.11 9.40 7.05
N VAL A 71 0.97 10.58 7.65
CA VAL A 71 -0.33 11.20 7.93
C VAL A 71 -1.09 11.52 6.64
N ILE A 72 -0.44 12.17 5.67
CA ILE A 72 -1.05 12.50 4.37
C ILE A 72 -1.48 11.23 3.66
N TRP A 73 -0.61 10.22 3.60
CA TRP A 73 -0.93 8.94 2.96
C TRP A 73 -2.11 8.24 3.67
N GLY A 74 -2.09 8.16 5.01
CA GLY A 74 -3.14 7.51 5.79
C GLY A 74 -4.50 8.22 5.66
N LEU A 75 -4.50 9.56 5.68
CA LEU A 75 -5.72 10.35 5.46
C LEU A 75 -6.28 10.12 4.05
N ARG A 76 -5.40 10.14 3.05
CA ARG A 76 -5.77 9.88 1.65
C ARG A 76 -6.35 8.48 1.47
N LEU A 77 -5.73 7.45 2.06
CA LEU A 77 -6.24 6.08 2.03
C LEU A 77 -7.63 6.01 2.68
N GLY A 78 -7.79 6.58 3.88
CA GLY A 78 -9.07 6.62 4.57
C GLY A 78 -10.17 7.37 3.80
N LEU A 79 -9.86 8.54 3.23
CA LEU A 79 -10.79 9.36 2.46
C LEU A 79 -11.23 8.67 1.16
N PHE A 80 -10.28 8.10 0.41
CA PHE A 80 -10.59 7.40 -0.83
C PHE A 80 -11.54 6.22 -0.59
N LEU A 81 -11.31 5.47 0.49
CA LEU A 81 -12.10 4.29 0.82
C LEU A 81 -13.48 4.69 1.37
N LEU A 82 -13.56 5.76 2.16
CA LEU A 82 -14.84 6.34 2.57
C LEU A 82 -15.67 6.77 1.35
N MET A 83 -15.08 7.47 0.39
CA MET A 83 -15.77 7.86 -0.86
C MET A 83 -16.25 6.63 -1.64
N ARG A 84 -15.41 5.59 -1.75
CA ARG A 84 -15.77 4.33 -2.41
C ARG A 84 -16.99 3.66 -1.78
N ILE A 85 -17.02 3.60 -0.45
CA ILE A 85 -18.12 3.00 0.31
C ILE A 85 -19.41 3.79 0.12
N LEU A 86 -19.35 5.12 0.18
CA LEU A 86 -20.50 5.99 -0.02
C LEU A 86 -21.08 5.87 -1.45
N GLN A 87 -20.23 5.64 -2.45
CA GLN A 87 -20.67 5.55 -3.85
C GLN A 87 -21.12 4.15 -4.28
N TRP A 88 -20.45 3.09 -3.83
CA TRP A 88 -20.66 1.72 -4.35
C TRP A 88 -21.37 0.78 -3.37
N GLY A 89 -21.65 1.22 -2.14
CA GLY A 89 -22.56 0.57 -1.21
C GLY A 89 -22.04 -0.70 -0.53
N GLU A 90 -21.17 -1.48 -1.17
CA GLU A 90 -20.73 -2.80 -0.69
C GLU A 90 -19.28 -3.15 -1.04
N ASP A 91 -18.58 -3.82 -0.12
CA ASP A 91 -17.22 -4.35 -0.32
C ASP A 91 -17.27 -5.89 -0.42
N ARG A 92 -17.28 -6.39 -1.64
CA ARG A 92 -17.38 -7.83 -1.96
C ARG A 92 -16.24 -8.69 -1.42
N ARG A 93 -15.15 -8.09 -0.91
CA ARG A 93 -14.00 -8.84 -0.34
C ARG A 93 -14.34 -9.59 0.95
N PHE A 94 -15.44 -9.21 1.60
CA PHE A 94 -15.82 -9.74 2.92
C PHE A 94 -17.04 -10.65 2.91
N ASP A 95 -17.71 -10.81 1.76
CA ASP A 95 -18.94 -11.62 1.66
C ASP A 95 -18.72 -13.06 2.16
N ASP A 96 -17.58 -13.67 1.83
CA ASP A 96 -17.21 -15.03 2.28
C ASP A 96 -16.53 -15.10 3.66
N LYS A 97 -16.24 -13.95 4.28
CA LYS A 97 -15.50 -13.85 5.55
C LYS A 97 -16.38 -13.47 6.74
N ARG A 98 -17.50 -12.77 6.50
CA ARG A 98 -18.43 -12.28 7.53
C ARG A 98 -18.92 -13.37 8.49
N ASP A 99 -19.19 -14.55 7.97
CA ASP A 99 -19.79 -15.63 8.75
C ASP A 99 -18.76 -16.62 9.33
N ASN A 100 -17.46 -16.39 9.09
CA ASN A 100 -16.39 -17.21 9.63
C ASN A 100 -15.43 -16.38 10.50
N LEU A 101 -15.66 -16.42 11.81
CA LEU A 101 -14.84 -15.70 12.79
C LEU A 101 -13.35 -16.04 12.71
N GLY A 102 -12.99 -17.27 12.35
CA GLY A 102 -11.59 -17.68 12.17
C GLY A 102 -10.92 -16.98 10.98
N LYS A 103 -11.58 -16.98 9.82
CA LYS A 103 -11.09 -16.26 8.63
C LYS A 103 -11.02 -14.75 8.87
N LEU A 104 -11.97 -14.19 9.60
CA LEU A 104 -11.96 -12.79 10.01
C LEU A 104 -10.77 -12.49 10.92
N ALA A 105 -10.54 -13.30 11.96
CA ALA A 105 -9.42 -13.12 12.88
C ALA A 105 -8.06 -13.18 12.16
N ILE A 106 -7.89 -14.13 11.23
CA ILE A 106 -6.68 -14.22 10.40
C ILE A 106 -6.48 -12.94 9.57
N PHE A 107 -7.54 -12.40 8.97
CA PHE A 107 -7.46 -11.14 8.22
C PHE A 107 -6.97 -9.98 9.11
N TRP A 108 -7.54 -9.81 10.30
CA TRP A 108 -7.15 -8.75 11.23
C TRP A 108 -5.73 -8.93 11.77
N LEU A 109 -5.28 -10.17 11.97
CA LEU A 109 -3.90 -10.47 12.33
C LEU A 109 -2.93 -10.06 11.20
N PHE A 110 -3.23 -10.43 9.96
CA PHE A 110 -2.43 -9.99 8.80
C PHE A 110 -2.41 -8.47 8.65
N GLN A 111 -3.54 -7.80 8.90
CA GLN A 111 -3.62 -6.35 8.88
C GLN A 111 -2.77 -5.72 9.99
N ALA A 112 -2.74 -6.30 11.19
CA ALA A 112 -1.88 -5.86 12.28
C ALA A 112 -0.39 -5.99 11.92
N ILE A 113 0.02 -7.15 11.39
CA ILE A 113 1.39 -7.40 10.93
C ILE A 113 1.77 -6.41 9.84
N TRP A 114 0.87 -6.16 8.89
CA TRP A 114 1.09 -5.19 7.81
C TRP A 114 1.30 -3.77 8.33
N VAL A 115 0.38 -3.25 9.15
CA VAL A 115 0.50 -1.88 9.70
C VAL A 115 1.80 -1.72 10.47
N TRP A 116 2.09 -2.66 11.37
CA TRP A 116 3.26 -2.56 12.23
C TRP A 116 4.56 -2.64 11.42
N THR A 117 4.68 -3.63 10.53
CA THR A 117 5.90 -3.87 9.75
C THR A 117 6.20 -2.71 8.80
N VAL A 118 5.18 -2.18 8.11
CA VAL A 118 5.35 -1.07 7.16
C VAL A 118 5.62 0.26 7.88
N SER A 119 5.18 0.42 9.13
CA SER A 119 5.46 1.61 9.95
C SER A 119 6.86 1.64 10.54
N LEU A 120 7.62 0.53 10.50
CA LEU A 120 8.94 0.43 11.14
C LEU A 120 9.91 1.58 10.80
N PRO A 121 10.06 2.01 9.52
CA PRO A 121 10.97 3.11 9.19
C PRO A 121 10.63 4.43 9.93
N VAL A 122 9.35 4.82 9.98
CA VAL A 122 8.95 6.05 10.67
C VAL A 122 9.06 5.89 12.19
N THR A 123 8.73 4.71 12.73
CA THR A 123 8.86 4.42 14.16
C THR A 123 10.30 4.56 14.64
N VAL A 124 11.26 3.96 13.94
CA VAL A 124 12.68 4.03 14.31
C VAL A 124 13.24 5.44 14.14
N VAL A 125 12.89 6.15 13.07
CA VAL A 125 13.29 7.56 12.90
C VAL A 125 12.76 8.43 14.03
N ASN A 126 11.49 8.24 14.43
CA ASN A 126 10.90 8.99 15.54
C ASN A 126 11.51 8.60 16.91
N ALA A 127 11.97 7.37 17.07
CA ALA A 127 12.60 6.91 18.31
C ALA A 127 14.07 7.37 18.44
N SER A 128 14.77 7.63 17.34
CA SER A 128 16.21 7.89 17.35
C SER A 128 16.59 9.25 17.96
N ASP A 129 17.68 9.24 18.76
CA ASP A 129 18.39 10.45 19.21
C ASP A 129 19.48 10.87 18.21
N HIS A 130 19.86 10.00 17.27
CA HIS A 130 20.83 10.30 16.23
C HIS A 130 20.19 11.14 15.13
N GLN A 131 20.52 12.43 15.09
CA GLN A 131 19.93 13.39 14.16
C GLN A 131 21.01 14.04 13.30
N PRO A 132 21.58 13.31 12.31
CA PRO A 132 22.54 13.88 11.39
C PRO A 132 21.85 14.96 10.56
N SER A 133 22.64 15.95 10.13
CA SER A 133 22.20 16.99 9.20
C SER A 133 21.56 16.37 7.96
N LEU A 134 20.68 17.13 7.30
CA LEU A 134 20.03 16.67 6.08
C LEU A 134 21.07 16.30 5.01
N GLN A 135 20.87 15.14 4.41
CA GLN A 135 21.73 14.57 3.38
C GLN A 135 20.97 14.47 2.06
N THR A 136 21.70 14.26 0.96
CA THR A 136 21.10 14.09 -0.37
C THR A 136 20.09 12.93 -0.42
N VAL A 137 20.32 11.87 0.36
CA VAL A 137 19.41 10.72 0.44
C VAL A 137 18.05 11.05 1.05
N ASP A 138 17.97 12.03 1.96
CA ASP A 138 16.69 12.54 2.47
C ASP A 138 15.84 13.10 1.32
N ILE A 139 16.46 13.97 0.51
CA ILE A 139 15.81 14.62 -0.62
C ILE A 139 15.36 13.60 -1.66
N ILE A 140 16.18 12.58 -1.95
CA ILE A 140 15.82 11.48 -2.85
C ILE A 140 14.57 10.76 -2.31
N GLY A 141 14.57 10.38 -1.03
CA GLY A 141 13.42 9.71 -0.41
C GLY A 141 12.14 10.55 -0.44
N TRP A 142 12.26 11.88 -0.23
CA TRP A 142 11.11 12.79 -0.30
C TRP A 142 10.57 12.97 -1.71
N ILE A 143 11.45 13.01 -2.72
CA ILE A 143 11.04 13.04 -4.13
C ILE A 143 10.35 11.72 -4.49
N MET A 144 10.89 10.57 -4.07
CA MET A 144 10.26 9.27 -4.28
C MET A 144 8.86 9.21 -3.67
N TRP A 145 8.72 9.63 -2.42
CA TRP A 145 7.42 9.72 -1.75
C TRP A 145 6.45 10.63 -2.48
N SER A 146 6.91 11.82 -2.88
CA SER A 146 6.08 12.81 -3.59
C SER A 146 5.61 12.30 -4.96
N ILE A 147 6.47 11.62 -5.72
CA ILE A 147 6.09 11.00 -6.99
C ILE A 147 5.11 9.86 -6.75
N GLY A 148 5.37 9.01 -5.74
CA GLY A 148 4.53 7.86 -5.43
C GLY A 148 3.10 8.28 -5.07
N ILE A 149 2.93 9.24 -4.17
CA ILE A 149 1.60 9.74 -3.79
C ILE A 149 0.87 10.41 -4.95
N LEU A 150 1.57 11.17 -5.82
CA LEU A 150 0.98 11.78 -7.01
C LEU A 150 0.49 10.73 -8.01
N VAL A 151 1.28 9.69 -8.26
CA VAL A 151 0.90 8.57 -9.11
C VAL A 151 -0.32 7.86 -8.55
N GLU A 152 -0.33 7.58 -7.24
CA GLU A 152 -1.44 6.89 -6.58
C GLU A 152 -2.73 7.71 -6.71
N ILE A 153 -2.70 9.00 -6.33
CA ILE A 153 -3.88 9.89 -6.37
C ILE A 153 -4.42 10.00 -7.80
N THR A 154 -3.52 10.18 -8.77
CA THR A 154 -3.89 10.32 -10.18
C THR A 154 -4.52 9.03 -10.71
N ALA A 155 -3.93 7.87 -10.40
CA ALA A 155 -4.42 6.57 -10.81
C ALA A 155 -5.83 6.29 -10.24
N ASP A 156 -6.02 6.55 -8.95
CA ASP A 156 -7.29 6.31 -8.28
C ASP A 156 -8.40 7.23 -8.81
N GLN A 157 -8.09 8.51 -9.00
CA GLN A 157 -9.04 9.47 -9.59
C GLN A 157 -9.42 9.08 -11.02
N GLN A 158 -8.45 8.68 -11.84
CA GLN A 158 -8.70 8.18 -13.20
C GLN A 158 -9.62 6.96 -13.19
N LYS A 159 -9.37 5.99 -12.30
CA LYS A 159 -10.19 4.78 -12.17
C LYS A 159 -11.61 5.09 -11.70
N LEU A 160 -11.75 6.03 -10.76
CA LEU A 160 -13.03 6.48 -10.24
C LEU A 160 -13.87 7.14 -11.34
N THR A 161 -13.29 8.12 -12.03
CA THR A 161 -13.93 8.80 -13.17
C THR A 161 -14.28 7.82 -14.28
N PHE A 162 -13.39 6.88 -14.60
CA PHE A 162 -13.65 5.85 -15.61
C PHE A 162 -14.87 5.00 -15.24
N LYS A 163 -14.94 4.50 -14.00
CA LYS A 163 -16.05 3.65 -13.54
C LYS A 163 -17.39 4.38 -13.41
N ASN A 164 -17.37 5.68 -13.12
CA ASN A 164 -18.60 6.47 -12.98
C ASN A 164 -19.21 6.87 -14.33
N SER A 165 -18.50 6.70 -15.45
CA SER A 165 -19.05 6.94 -16.79
C SER A 165 -19.92 5.76 -17.28
N PRO A 166 -21.18 5.99 -17.69
CA PRO A 166 -22.04 4.94 -18.23
C PRO A 166 -21.47 4.22 -19.47
N GLU A 167 -20.69 4.93 -20.29
CA GLU A 167 -20.09 4.42 -21.53
C GLU A 167 -18.98 3.38 -21.29
N ASN A 168 -18.47 3.33 -20.05
CA ASN A 168 -17.40 2.44 -19.61
C ASN A 168 -17.92 1.21 -18.87
N ARG A 169 -19.24 1.04 -18.75
CA ARG A 169 -19.84 -0.16 -18.15
C ARG A 169 -19.36 -1.40 -18.90
N GLY A 170 -18.87 -2.38 -18.15
CA GLY A 170 -18.35 -3.63 -18.71
C GLY A 170 -16.98 -3.52 -19.37
N LYS A 171 -16.26 -2.40 -19.24
CA LYS A 171 -14.88 -2.24 -19.72
C LYS A 171 -13.88 -2.24 -18.56
N TRP A 172 -12.58 -2.35 -18.86
CA TRP A 172 -11.48 -2.17 -17.91
C TRP A 172 -10.88 -0.77 -18.09
N CYS A 173 -10.30 -0.22 -17.02
CA CYS A 173 -9.69 1.10 -17.06
C CYS A 173 -8.34 1.01 -17.80
N ASN A 174 -8.22 1.72 -18.92
CA ASN A 174 -7.01 1.76 -19.76
C ASN A 174 -6.62 3.20 -20.13
N VAL A 175 -7.06 4.19 -19.34
CA VAL A 175 -6.84 5.62 -19.58
C VAL A 175 -5.75 6.19 -18.67
N GLY A 176 -5.06 7.23 -19.13
CA GLY A 176 -4.04 7.92 -18.32
C GLY A 176 -2.91 6.99 -17.88
N LEU A 177 -2.65 6.92 -16.57
CA LEU A 177 -1.62 6.06 -15.99
C LEU A 177 -1.92 4.57 -16.20
N TRP A 178 -3.20 4.20 -16.29
CA TRP A 178 -3.63 2.83 -16.58
C TRP A 178 -3.27 2.36 -17.99
N LYS A 179 -2.86 3.28 -18.88
CA LYS A 179 -2.26 2.91 -20.17
C LYS A 179 -0.81 2.46 -20.04
N TYR A 180 -0.10 2.91 -19.00
CA TYR A 180 1.34 2.67 -18.82
C TYR A 180 1.63 1.55 -17.82
N SER A 181 0.69 1.25 -16.94
CA SER A 181 0.76 0.14 -15.99
C SER A 181 -0.65 -0.37 -15.74
N ARG A 182 -0.81 -1.68 -15.51
CA ARG A 182 -2.08 -2.28 -15.12
C ARG A 182 -2.45 -1.98 -13.68
N HIS A 183 -1.47 -1.69 -12.81
CA HIS A 183 -1.67 -1.34 -11.40
C HIS A 183 -0.81 -0.13 -10.99
N PRO A 184 -1.03 1.05 -11.60
CA PRO A 184 -0.21 2.24 -11.35
C PRO A 184 -0.34 2.74 -9.91
N ASN A 185 -1.50 2.55 -9.27
CA ASN A 185 -1.69 2.86 -7.86
C ASN A 185 -0.77 2.04 -6.94
N TYR A 186 -0.60 0.74 -7.20
CA TYR A 186 0.34 -0.09 -6.43
C TYR A 186 1.80 0.26 -6.69
N PHE A 187 2.15 0.73 -7.90
CA PHE A 187 3.48 1.31 -8.13
C PHE A 187 3.69 2.54 -7.25
N GLY A 188 2.72 3.46 -7.19
CA GLY A 188 2.77 4.63 -6.34
C GLY A 188 2.97 4.27 -4.86
N GLU A 189 2.17 3.31 -4.37
CA GLU A 189 2.23 2.81 -2.99
C GLU A 189 3.59 2.18 -2.65
N ILE A 190 4.12 1.30 -3.52
CA ILE A 190 5.45 0.72 -3.32
C ILE A 190 6.52 1.82 -3.31
N PHE A 191 6.47 2.72 -4.29
CA PHE A 191 7.50 3.75 -4.47
C PHE A 191 7.56 4.73 -3.30
N LEU A 192 6.41 5.12 -2.74
CA LEU A 192 6.38 6.04 -1.61
C LEU A 192 6.90 5.42 -0.31
N TRP A 193 6.64 4.14 -0.07
CA TRP A 193 7.14 3.45 1.13
C TRP A 193 8.64 3.16 1.04
N TRP A 194 9.14 2.84 -0.16
CA TRP A 194 10.59 2.84 -0.41
C TRP A 194 11.20 4.23 -0.22
N GLY A 195 10.50 5.31 -0.59
CA GLY A 195 10.93 6.69 -0.33
C GLY A 195 11.08 7.01 1.16
N ILE A 196 10.12 6.58 1.99
CA ILE A 196 10.21 6.70 3.46
C ILE A 196 11.43 5.94 3.98
N PHE A 197 11.64 4.70 3.51
CA PHE A 197 12.83 3.92 3.90
C PHE A 197 14.13 4.61 3.50
N VAL A 198 14.27 5.07 2.25
CA VAL A 198 15.47 5.78 1.77
C VAL A 198 15.77 7.01 2.63
N ALA A 199 14.76 7.82 2.95
CA ALA A 199 14.91 8.98 3.83
C ALA A 199 15.17 8.62 5.30
N SER A 200 14.89 7.39 5.74
CA SER A 200 15.24 6.92 7.07
C SER A 200 16.71 6.52 7.20
N THR A 201 17.36 6.11 6.10
CA THR A 201 18.72 5.52 6.11
C THR A 201 19.81 6.34 6.81
N PRO A 202 19.84 7.68 6.79
CA PRO A 202 20.88 8.44 7.53
C PRO A 202 20.87 8.20 9.03
N VAL A 203 19.72 7.77 9.58
CA VAL A 203 19.52 7.60 11.03
C VAL A 203 19.81 6.16 11.48
N LEU A 204 19.90 5.21 10.55
CA LEU A 204 19.93 3.78 10.87
C LEU A 204 21.34 3.29 11.21
N GLU A 205 21.48 2.65 12.37
CA GLU A 205 22.70 1.98 12.80
C GLU A 205 22.47 0.51 13.16
N GLY A 206 23.43 -0.37 12.83
CA GLY A 206 23.42 -1.78 13.24
C GLY A 206 22.14 -2.52 12.86
N ALA A 207 21.39 -3.01 13.86
CA ALA A 207 20.17 -3.79 13.66
C ALA A 207 18.97 -2.95 13.18
N GLU A 208 19.04 -1.61 13.23
CA GLU A 208 17.97 -0.73 12.78
C GLU A 208 17.73 -0.82 11.27
N TRP A 209 18.71 -1.31 10.49
CA TRP A 209 18.53 -1.62 9.07
C TRP A 209 17.42 -2.62 8.78
N LEU A 210 16.97 -3.40 9.79
CA LEU A 210 15.81 -4.28 9.67
C LEU A 210 14.50 -3.54 9.34
N VAL A 211 14.43 -2.21 9.47
CA VAL A 211 13.26 -1.43 9.00
C VAL A 211 13.02 -1.58 7.49
N VAL A 212 14.01 -2.04 6.71
CA VAL A 212 13.84 -2.40 5.29
C VAL A 212 12.79 -3.48 5.08
N LEU A 213 12.51 -4.29 6.11
CA LEU A 213 11.44 -5.28 6.09
C LEU A 213 10.07 -4.63 5.82
N GLY A 214 9.86 -3.36 6.19
CA GLY A 214 8.64 -2.61 5.89
C GLY A 214 8.30 -2.56 4.39
N PRO A 215 9.06 -1.81 3.58
CA PRO A 215 8.79 -1.71 2.15
C PRO A 215 8.96 -3.04 1.41
N VAL A 216 9.87 -3.94 1.83
CA VAL A 216 10.01 -5.28 1.24
C VAL A 216 8.75 -6.11 1.47
N PHE A 217 8.25 -6.15 2.71
CA PHE A 217 7.03 -6.86 3.07
C PHE A 217 5.83 -6.36 2.25
N LEU A 218 5.65 -5.03 2.18
CA LEU A 218 4.60 -4.42 1.37
C LEU A 218 4.71 -4.81 -0.12
N THR A 219 5.91 -4.75 -0.68
CA THR A 219 6.17 -5.09 -2.09
C THR A 219 5.79 -6.56 -2.36
N LEU A 220 6.23 -7.49 -1.51
CA LEU A 220 5.89 -8.91 -1.65
C LEU A 220 4.40 -9.16 -1.46
N LEU A 221 3.78 -8.48 -0.49
CA LEU A 221 2.36 -8.56 -0.21
C LEU A 221 1.52 -8.12 -1.40
N LEU A 222 1.92 -7.08 -2.15
CA LEU A 222 1.21 -6.60 -3.35
C LEU A 222 1.51 -7.40 -4.63
N LEU A 223 2.71 -7.99 -4.73
CA LEU A 223 3.10 -8.78 -5.90
C LEU A 223 2.56 -10.21 -5.86
N PHE A 224 2.49 -10.85 -4.69
CA PHE A 224 2.31 -12.30 -4.59
C PHE A 224 1.12 -12.77 -3.77
N VAL A 225 0.72 -12.03 -2.73
CA VAL A 225 -0.29 -12.51 -1.76
C VAL A 225 -1.63 -11.83 -1.98
N SER A 226 -1.60 -10.51 -1.99
CA SER A 226 -2.74 -9.62 -2.16
C SER A 226 -2.43 -8.63 -3.28
N GLY A 227 -3.35 -7.72 -3.58
CA GLY A 227 -3.12 -6.73 -4.62
C GLY A 227 -3.20 -7.34 -6.03
N ILE A 228 -2.08 -7.38 -6.75
CA ILE A 228 -2.05 -7.69 -8.19
C ILE A 228 -2.64 -9.07 -8.52
N PRO A 229 -2.25 -10.20 -7.87
CA PRO A 229 -2.77 -11.51 -8.23
C PRO A 229 -4.30 -11.60 -8.20
N LEU A 230 -4.91 -11.09 -7.14
CA LEU A 230 -6.37 -11.14 -6.94
C LEU A 230 -7.10 -10.24 -7.93
N LEU A 231 -6.54 -9.07 -8.24
CA LEU A 231 -7.14 -8.14 -9.20
C LEU A 231 -7.03 -8.64 -10.64
N GLU A 232 -5.88 -9.22 -11.00
CA GLU A 232 -5.67 -9.85 -12.31
C GLU A 232 -6.60 -11.05 -12.50
N GLU A 233 -6.70 -11.93 -11.50
CA GLU A 233 -7.65 -13.05 -11.53
C GLU A 233 -9.10 -12.57 -11.69
N SER A 234 -9.50 -11.53 -10.95
CA SER A 234 -10.86 -10.97 -11.05
C SER A 234 -11.12 -10.35 -12.43
N ALA A 235 -10.13 -9.67 -13.00
CA ALA A 235 -10.22 -9.06 -14.31
C ALA A 235 -10.27 -10.12 -15.42
N ASP A 236 -9.45 -11.16 -15.34
CA ASP A 236 -9.42 -12.27 -16.30
C ASP A 236 -10.75 -13.02 -16.32
N LYS A 237 -11.35 -13.29 -15.16
CA LYS A 237 -12.69 -13.90 -15.09
C LYS A 237 -13.76 -13.07 -15.78
N LYS A 238 -13.59 -11.75 -15.82
CA LYS A 238 -14.59 -10.82 -16.37
C LYS A 238 -14.36 -10.48 -17.84
N TYR A 239 -13.10 -10.35 -18.24
CA TYR A 239 -12.70 -9.80 -19.54
C TYR A 239 -11.81 -10.74 -20.36
N GLY A 240 -11.42 -11.90 -19.84
CA GLY A 240 -10.48 -12.82 -20.48
C GLY A 240 -10.91 -13.34 -21.85
N ASN A 241 -12.20 -13.31 -22.16
CA ASN A 241 -12.74 -13.70 -23.47
C ASN A 241 -12.79 -12.53 -24.48
N VAL A 242 -12.32 -11.33 -24.11
CA VAL A 242 -12.33 -10.12 -24.95
C VAL A 242 -10.95 -9.91 -25.56
N ALA A 243 -10.85 -9.94 -26.89
CA ALA A 243 -9.57 -9.86 -27.59
C ALA A 243 -8.78 -8.58 -27.26
N GLU A 244 -9.46 -7.44 -27.14
CA GLU A 244 -8.84 -6.17 -26.80
C GLU A 244 -8.27 -6.15 -25.37
N TYR A 245 -8.84 -6.93 -24.45
CA TYR A 245 -8.32 -7.06 -23.09
C TYR A 245 -7.03 -7.86 -23.06
N ILE A 246 -6.97 -8.95 -23.83
CA ILE A 246 -5.76 -9.76 -23.97
C ILE A 246 -4.63 -8.90 -24.54
N ILE A 247 -4.90 -8.16 -25.63
CA ILE A 247 -3.92 -7.23 -26.23
C ILE A 247 -3.45 -6.19 -25.19
N TYR A 248 -4.38 -5.60 -24.43
CA TYR A 248 -4.04 -4.65 -23.37
C TYR A 248 -3.11 -5.28 -22.33
N LYS A 249 -3.40 -6.50 -21.89
CA LYS A 249 -2.61 -7.21 -20.89
C LYS A 249 -1.20 -7.55 -21.39
N ASP A 250 -1.07 -7.97 -22.65
CA ASP A 250 0.22 -8.32 -23.25
C ASP A 250 1.12 -7.10 -23.53
N THR A 251 0.50 -5.95 -23.77
CA THR A 251 1.18 -4.70 -24.12
C THR A 251 1.32 -3.73 -22.95
N THR A 252 0.75 -4.02 -21.78
CA THR A 252 0.81 -3.12 -20.61
C THR A 252 1.47 -3.80 -19.42
N SER A 253 2.54 -3.18 -18.92
CA SER A 253 3.29 -3.62 -17.75
C SER A 253 2.38 -3.82 -16.52
N PRO A 254 2.56 -4.86 -15.69
CA PRO A 254 1.73 -5.06 -14.51
C PRO A 254 1.93 -3.97 -13.46
N LEU A 255 3.18 -3.50 -13.27
CA LEU A 255 3.53 -2.58 -12.20
C LEU A 255 4.24 -1.33 -12.70
N ILE A 256 5.36 -1.48 -13.42
CA ILE A 256 6.21 -0.35 -13.81
C ILE A 256 5.52 0.50 -14.89
N LEU A 257 5.53 1.83 -14.73
CA LEU A 257 4.98 2.76 -15.71
C LEU A 257 5.84 2.77 -16.99
N LEU A 258 5.37 2.10 -18.04
CA LEU A 258 6.08 1.98 -19.32
C LEU A 258 5.13 2.20 -20.52
N PRO A 259 5.59 2.88 -21.59
CA PRO A 259 4.81 3.00 -22.82
C PRO A 259 4.47 1.63 -23.41
N PRO A 260 3.21 1.37 -23.83
CA PRO A 260 2.81 0.07 -24.36
C PRO A 260 3.61 -0.40 -25.57
N GLY A 261 4.00 0.52 -26.44
CA GLY A 261 4.82 0.22 -27.61
C GLY A 261 6.25 -0.25 -27.27
N LEU A 262 6.76 0.12 -26.09
CA LEU A 262 8.03 -0.38 -25.59
C LEU A 262 7.83 -1.73 -24.90
N TYR A 263 6.88 -1.81 -23.97
CA TYR A 263 6.60 -3.03 -23.22
C TYR A 263 6.23 -4.20 -24.13
N GLY A 264 5.34 -3.99 -25.11
CA GLY A 264 4.89 -5.01 -26.04
C GLY A 264 6.00 -5.65 -26.89
N LYS A 265 7.13 -4.96 -27.08
CA LYS A 265 8.28 -5.47 -27.84
C LYS A 265 9.29 -6.26 -27.01
N LEU A 266 9.17 -6.24 -25.68
CA LEU A 266 10.12 -6.92 -24.80
C LEU A 266 9.85 -8.43 -24.76
N PRO A 267 10.90 -9.26 -24.70
CA PRO A 267 10.74 -10.71 -24.60
C PRO A 267 10.19 -11.10 -23.22
N SER A 268 9.43 -12.19 -23.14
CA SER A 268 8.72 -12.62 -21.91
C SER A 268 9.66 -12.81 -20.72
N TRP A 269 10.85 -13.39 -20.91
CA TRP A 269 11.82 -13.58 -19.83
C TRP A 269 12.26 -12.25 -19.20
N TYR A 270 12.39 -11.18 -20.01
CA TYR A 270 12.76 -9.85 -19.55
C TYR A 270 11.61 -9.21 -18.76
N LYS A 271 10.37 -9.34 -19.27
CA LYS A 271 9.17 -8.88 -18.58
C LYS A 271 9.03 -9.53 -17.20
N THR A 272 9.26 -10.83 -17.09
CA THR A 272 9.16 -11.56 -15.83
C THR A 272 10.24 -11.14 -14.82
N ILE A 273 11.50 -11.01 -15.25
CA ILE A 273 12.61 -10.73 -14.34
C ILE A 273 12.63 -9.27 -13.88
N PHE A 274 12.45 -8.32 -14.80
CA PHE A 274 12.69 -6.90 -14.53
C PHE A 274 11.41 -6.08 -14.37
N LEU A 275 10.28 -6.56 -14.90
CA LEU A 275 9.01 -5.82 -14.93
C LEU A 275 7.89 -6.52 -14.17
N PHE A 276 8.23 -7.57 -13.41
CA PHE A 276 7.32 -8.31 -12.53
C PHE A 276 6.17 -8.99 -13.26
N GLU A 277 6.31 -9.32 -14.55
CA GLU A 277 5.29 -10.10 -15.29
C GLU A 277 5.37 -11.59 -14.90
N PHE A 278 4.76 -11.94 -13.77
CA PHE A 278 4.78 -13.31 -13.27
C PHE A 278 3.70 -14.18 -13.92
N PRO A 279 3.97 -15.46 -14.21
CA PRO A 279 2.99 -16.38 -14.80
C PRO A 279 1.70 -16.51 -13.99
N LEU A 280 1.77 -16.26 -12.67
CA LEU A 280 0.61 -16.30 -11.79
C LEU A 280 -0.46 -15.24 -12.15
N TYR A 281 -0.09 -14.15 -12.82
CA TYR A 281 -1.01 -13.10 -13.25
C TYR A 281 -1.88 -13.50 -14.44
N SER A 282 -1.56 -14.59 -15.14
CA SER A 282 -2.30 -15.04 -16.34
C SER A 282 -2.85 -16.46 -16.21
N ARG A 283 -2.94 -17.02 -14.99
CA ARG A 283 -3.37 -18.42 -14.76
C ARG A 283 -4.75 -18.77 -15.31
N ASN A 284 -5.64 -17.79 -15.42
CA ASN A 284 -7.04 -17.99 -15.81
C ASN A 284 -7.33 -17.55 -17.25
N LEU A 285 -6.33 -17.09 -18.00
CA LEU A 285 -6.47 -16.87 -19.43
C LEU A 285 -6.25 -18.20 -20.13
N SER A 286 -7.20 -18.60 -20.98
CA SER A 286 -7.02 -19.75 -21.87
C SER A 286 -5.77 -19.50 -22.72
N GLN A 287 -4.77 -20.38 -22.57
CA GLN A 287 -3.57 -20.39 -23.40
C GLN A 287 -3.92 -20.75 -24.85
#